data_AF-A0A0C9U3S0-F1
#
_entry.id   AF-A0A0C9U3S0-F1
#
_cell.length_a   1.000
_cell.length_b   1.000
_cell.length_c   1.000
_cell.angle_alpha   90.00
_cell.angle_beta   90.00
_cell.angle_gamma   90.00
#
_symmetry.space_group_name_H-M   'P 1'
#
loop_
_entity.id
_entity.type
_entity.pdbx_description
1 polymer ?
#
loop_
_entity_poly.entity_id
_entity_poly.type
_entity_poly.pdbx_seq_one_letter_code
_entity_poly.pdbx_strand_id
1 'polypeptide(L)'
;VTARDSHMRGNLKDRLIPLVCETYGFKASATKSAIIHNRKLYDLLKTDKRLVFKDFRERNGLYESPLIQQAINLAWFKDPSDNGAKFPSYFDPIPLRTIALIYTVVSISCLPH
;
A
#
# COMPACT_ATOMS: atom_id res chain seq x y z
N VAL A 1 5.47 5.65 27.09
CA VAL A 1 4.98 4.39 26.49
C VAL A 1 5.60 4.24 25.11
N THR A 2 6.67 3.47 25.02
CA THR A 2 7.46 3.21 23.79
C THR A 2 7.18 1.79 23.32
N ALA A 3 5.95 1.54 22.86
CA ALA A 3 5.58 0.26 22.26
C ALA A 3 5.86 0.28 20.76
N ARG A 4 7.11 -0.04 20.39
CA ARG A 4 7.63 -0.49 19.08
C ARG A 4 6.78 -0.22 17.81
N ASP A 5 7.19 0.82 17.06
CA ASP A 5 6.80 1.11 15.67
C ASP A 5 6.98 -0.07 14.68
N SER A 6 7.91 -0.98 14.94
CA SER A 6 8.20 -2.11 14.05
C SER A 6 7.01 -3.06 13.89
N HIS A 7 6.19 -3.20 14.95
CA HIS A 7 5.02 -4.08 14.92
C HIS A 7 3.90 -3.50 14.05
N MET A 8 3.75 -2.16 14.04
CA MET A 8 2.75 -1.48 13.20
C MET A 8 3.13 -1.60 11.74
N ARG A 9 4.40 -1.35 11.38
CA ARG A 9 4.87 -1.46 9.98
C ARG A 9 4.78 -2.90 9.45
N GLY A 10 5.16 -3.89 10.26
CA GLY A 10 5.03 -5.30 9.91
C GLY A 10 3.57 -5.70 9.69
N ASN A 11 2.70 -5.41 10.66
CA ASN A 11 1.27 -5.72 10.56
C ASN A 11 0.61 -5.01 9.37
N LEU A 12 0.96 -3.75 9.13
CA LEU A 12 0.47 -2.99 8.00
C LEU A 12 0.95 -3.58 6.67
N LYS A 13 2.24 -3.96 6.58
CA LYS A 13 2.79 -4.64 5.41
C LYS A 13 2.02 -5.92 5.11
N ASP A 14 1.82 -6.78 6.10
CA ASP A 14 1.14 -8.07 5.92
C ASP A 14 -0.31 -7.90 5.43
N ARG A 15 -1.02 -6.88 5.94
CA ARG A 15 -2.37 -6.53 5.47
C ARG A 15 -2.37 -5.95 4.06
N LEU A 16 -1.38 -5.13 3.71
CA LEU A 16 -1.33 -4.44 2.42
C LEU A 16 -0.82 -5.32 1.27
N ILE A 17 0.01 -6.33 1.51
CA ILE A 17 0.56 -7.20 0.45
C ILE A 17 -0.54 -7.79 -0.44
N PRO A 18 -1.60 -8.44 0.09
CA PRO A 18 -2.68 -8.98 -0.75
C PRO A 18 -3.34 -7.90 -1.62
N LEU A 19 -3.63 -6.74 -1.02
CA LEU A 19 -4.27 -5.61 -1.69
C LEU A 19 -3.39 -5.05 -2.82
N VAL A 20 -2.09 -4.91 -2.58
CA VAL A 20 -1.11 -4.47 -3.59
C VAL A 20 -1.02 -5.48 -4.73
N CYS A 21 -0.98 -6.78 -4.40
CA CYS A 21 -0.93 -7.83 -5.40
C CYS A 21 -2.16 -7.83 -6.31
N GLU A 22 -3.35 -7.67 -5.71
CA GLU A 22 -4.62 -7.55 -6.42
C GLU A 22 -4.67 -6.28 -7.29
N THR A 23 -4.31 -5.12 -6.71
CA THR A 23 -4.41 -3.81 -7.38
C THR A 23 -3.53 -3.73 -8.63
N TYR A 24 -2.30 -4.26 -8.57
CA TYR A 24 -1.34 -4.13 -9.67
C TYR A 24 -1.18 -5.41 -10.51
N GLY A 25 -1.73 -6.54 -10.06
CA GLY A 25 -1.64 -7.83 -10.76
C GLY A 25 -0.31 -8.56 -10.55
N PHE A 26 0.26 -8.51 -9.35
CA PHE A 26 1.36 -9.39 -8.97
C PHE A 26 0.85 -10.83 -8.84
N LYS A 27 1.69 -11.78 -9.24
CA LYS A 27 1.40 -13.22 -9.20
C LYS A 27 2.02 -13.84 -7.96
N ALA A 28 1.25 -14.61 -7.19
CA ALA A 28 1.74 -15.34 -6.02
C ALA A 28 2.53 -16.63 -6.37
N SER A 29 2.61 -16.99 -7.65
CA SER A 29 3.29 -18.21 -8.12
C SER A 29 4.81 -18.04 -8.15
N ALA A 30 5.54 -19.11 -7.77
CA ALA A 30 7.00 -19.20 -7.86
C ALA A 30 7.52 -19.69 -9.22
N THR A 31 6.67 -19.74 -10.25
CA THR A 31 7.11 -20.11 -11.61
C THR A 31 8.05 -19.05 -12.20
N LYS A 32 9.00 -19.48 -13.05
CA LYS A 32 9.92 -18.54 -13.73
C LYS A 32 9.19 -17.42 -14.46
N SER A 33 8.07 -17.72 -15.12
CA SER A 33 7.26 -16.73 -15.83
C SER A 33 6.58 -15.73 -14.88
N ALA A 34 6.10 -16.17 -13.71
CA ALA A 34 5.53 -15.29 -12.69
C ALA A 34 6.59 -14.37 -12.07
N ILE A 35 7.79 -14.89 -11.80
CA ILE A 35 8.92 -14.09 -11.28
C ILE A 35 9.31 -13.00 -12.29
N ILE A 36 9.44 -13.35 -13.58
CA ILE A 36 9.77 -12.38 -14.64
C ILE A 36 8.67 -11.31 -14.77
N HIS A 37 7.39 -11.71 -14.73
CA HIS A 37 6.26 -10.79 -14.75
C HIS A 37 6.29 -9.80 -13.57
N ASN A 38 6.42 -10.32 -12.35
CA ASN A 38 6.46 -9.50 -11.13
C ASN A 38 7.63 -8.52 -11.13
N ARG A 39 8.81 -8.95 -11.61
CA ARG A 39 9.98 -8.07 -11.72
C ARG A 39 9.76 -6.93 -12.69
N LYS A 40 9.24 -7.23 -13.90
CA LYS A 40 8.90 -6.19 -14.90
C LYS A 40 7.85 -5.21 -14.36
N LEU A 41 6.83 -5.72 -13.68
CA LEU A 41 5.79 -4.89 -13.07
C LEU A 41 6.37 -4.00 -11.97
N TYR A 42 7.24 -4.52 -11.12
CA TYR A 42 7.94 -3.75 -10.10
C TYR A 42 8.78 -2.62 -10.71
N ASP A 43 9.60 -2.94 -11.72
CA ASP A 43 10.45 -1.95 -12.40
C ASP A 43 9.61 -0.84 -13.05
N LEU A 44 8.45 -1.21 -13.62
CA LEU A 44 7.47 -0.26 -14.14
C LEU A 44 6.94 0.64 -13.02
N LEU A 45 6.38 0.07 -11.95
CA LEU A 45 5.76 0.85 -10.86
C LEU A 45 6.74 1.79 -10.13
N LYS A 46 8.01 1.37 -10.02
CA LYS A 46 9.07 2.16 -9.39
C LYS A 46 9.53 3.32 -10.26
N THR A 47 9.62 3.11 -11.57
CA THR A 47 9.98 4.16 -12.53
C THR A 47 8.92 5.27 -12.50
N ASP A 48 9.36 6.53 -12.49
CA ASP A 48 8.49 7.73 -12.46
C ASP A 48 7.48 7.79 -11.30
N LYS A 49 7.69 7.03 -10.22
CA LYS A 49 6.80 6.98 -9.05
C LYS A 49 5.35 6.60 -9.41
N ARG A 50 5.17 5.68 -10.38
CA ARG A 50 3.87 5.33 -10.96
C ARG A 50 2.81 4.83 -9.97
N LEU A 51 3.22 4.36 -8.79
CA LEU A 51 2.33 3.97 -7.68
C LEU A 51 1.34 5.07 -7.23
N VAL A 52 1.65 6.35 -7.46
CA VAL A 52 0.77 7.44 -7.01
C VAL A 52 -0.41 7.71 -7.94
N PHE A 53 -0.40 7.15 -9.16
CA PHE A 53 -1.42 7.41 -10.16
C PHE A 53 -2.62 6.46 -10.02
N LYS A 54 -3.80 6.95 -10.41
CA LYS A 54 -5.01 6.14 -10.57
C LYS A 54 -4.82 5.08 -11.65
N ASP A 55 -4.29 5.50 -12.80
CA ASP A 55 -3.81 4.60 -13.85
C ASP A 55 -2.29 4.73 -13.95
N PHE A 56 -1.58 3.74 -13.43
CA PHE A 56 -0.12 3.72 -13.41
C PHE A 56 0.53 3.45 -14.77
N ARG A 57 -0.24 2.93 -15.75
CA ARG A 57 0.25 2.63 -17.11
C ARG A 57 0.23 3.90 -17.94
N GLU A 58 -0.91 4.57 -17.95
CA GLU A 58 -1.12 5.83 -18.68
C GLU A 58 -0.60 7.06 -17.90
N ARG A 59 -0.27 6.90 -16.61
CA ARG A 59 0.12 7.98 -15.68
C ARG A 59 -0.97 9.05 -15.57
N ASN A 60 -2.22 8.61 -15.40
CA ASN A 60 -3.38 9.49 -15.24
C ASN A 60 -3.88 9.48 -13.79
N GLY A 61 -4.45 10.61 -13.33
CA GLY A 61 -4.96 10.78 -11.97
C GLY A 61 -3.84 10.76 -10.91
N LEU A 62 -2.96 11.77 -10.93
CA LEU A 62 -1.87 11.90 -9.96
C LEU A 62 -2.42 12.01 -8.53
N TYR A 63 -1.92 11.18 -7.62
CA TYR A 63 -2.38 11.05 -6.22
C TYR A 63 -3.79 10.50 -6.03
N GLU A 64 -4.39 9.95 -7.09
CA GLU A 64 -5.70 9.30 -7.04
C GLU A 64 -5.59 7.77 -7.08
N SER A 65 -4.46 7.21 -6.64
CA SER A 65 -4.27 5.75 -6.60
C SER A 65 -5.37 5.08 -5.75
N PRO A 66 -6.13 4.12 -6.32
CA PRO A 66 -7.22 3.45 -5.60
C PRO A 66 -6.72 2.64 -4.40
N LEU A 67 -5.40 2.37 -4.35
CA LEU A 67 -4.73 1.71 -3.25
C LEU A 67 -4.78 2.52 -1.95
N ILE A 68 -4.70 3.87 -2.01
CA ILE A 68 -4.54 4.70 -0.80
C ILE A 68 -5.78 4.57 0.08
N GLN A 69 -6.96 4.80 -0.46
CA GLN A 69 -8.20 4.75 0.31
C GLN A 69 -8.46 3.35 0.86
N GLN A 70 -8.24 2.32 0.04
CA GLN A 70 -8.39 0.93 0.47
C GLN A 70 -7.39 0.57 1.58
N ALA A 71 -6.14 1.04 1.47
CA ALA A 71 -5.12 0.85 2.48
C ALA A 71 -5.46 1.57 3.80
N ILE A 72 -5.96 2.81 3.74
CA ILE A 72 -6.44 3.56 4.91
C ILE A 72 -7.56 2.79 5.60
N ASN A 73 -8.55 2.35 4.82
CA ASN A 73 -9.70 1.61 5.35
C ASN A 73 -9.26 0.32 6.03
N LEU A 74 -8.39 -0.46 5.38
CA LEU A 74 -7.90 -1.74 5.91
C LEU A 74 -7.05 -1.60 7.19
N ALA A 75 -6.35 -0.47 7.33
CA ALA A 75 -5.40 -0.25 8.39
C ALA A 75 -5.98 0.47 9.62
N TRP A 76 -6.97 1.34 9.43
CA TRP A 76 -7.51 2.18 10.51
C TRP A 76 -9.04 2.18 10.63
N PHE A 77 -9.79 1.63 9.67
CA PHE A 77 -11.26 1.71 9.65
C PHE A 77 -11.95 0.39 9.27
N LYS A 78 -11.29 -0.75 9.43
CA LYS A 78 -11.87 -2.04 9.06
C LYS A 78 -12.93 -2.45 10.06
N ASP A 79 -12.61 -2.29 11.34
CA ASP A 79 -13.45 -2.71 12.45
C ASP A 79 -13.77 -1.51 13.37
N PRO A 80 -14.93 -1.49 14.07
CA PRO A 80 -15.26 -0.43 15.02
C PRO A 80 -14.25 -0.27 16.17
N SER A 81 -13.45 -1.32 16.41
CA SER A 81 -12.40 -1.34 17.42
C SER A 81 -11.08 -0.71 16.96
N ASP A 82 -10.93 -0.42 15.66
CA ASP A 82 -9.73 0.19 15.10
C ASP A 82 -9.59 1.66 15.52
N ASN A 83 -8.35 2.16 15.47
CA ASN A 83 -8.04 3.50 15.95
C ASN A 83 -8.71 4.61 15.13
N GLY A 84 -8.88 4.44 13.81
CA GLY A 84 -9.58 5.41 12.98
C GLY A 84 -11.07 5.49 13.31
N ALA A 85 -11.71 4.34 13.60
CA ALA A 85 -13.10 4.29 14.03
C ALA A 85 -13.30 4.86 15.44
N LYS A 86 -12.39 4.57 16.38
CA LYS A 86 -12.46 5.08 17.77
C LYS A 86 -12.15 6.57 17.88
N PHE A 87 -11.26 7.08 17.04
CA PHE A 87 -10.75 8.44 17.13
C PHE A 87 -10.81 9.18 15.78
N PRO A 88 -12.01 9.35 15.19
CA PRO A 88 -12.18 9.88 13.84
C PRO A 88 -11.64 11.30 13.66
N SER A 89 -11.63 12.11 14.72
CA SER A 89 -11.10 13.48 14.71
C SER A 89 -9.59 13.57 14.41
N TYR A 90 -8.82 12.50 14.63
CA TYR A 90 -7.40 12.45 14.23
C TYR A 90 -7.19 12.10 12.75
N PHE A 91 -8.27 11.73 12.06
CA PHE A 91 -8.28 11.29 10.68
C PHE A 91 -9.14 12.17 9.77
N ASP A 92 -9.63 13.30 10.28
CA ASP A 92 -10.39 14.29 9.52
C ASP A 92 -9.69 15.68 9.58
N PRO A 93 -8.93 16.07 8.54
CA PRO A 93 -8.60 15.29 7.34
C PRO A 93 -7.53 14.21 7.61
N ILE A 94 -7.42 13.22 6.72
CA ILE A 94 -6.40 12.16 6.85
C ILE A 94 -4.99 12.80 6.94
N PRO A 95 -4.20 12.48 7.99
CA PRO A 95 -2.88 13.05 8.12
C PRO A 95 -1.98 12.69 6.95
N LEU A 96 -1.23 13.67 6.44
CA LEU A 96 -0.24 13.45 5.38
C LEU A 96 0.77 12.34 5.75
N ARG A 97 1.11 12.23 7.03
CA ARG A 97 1.97 11.15 7.55
C ARG A 97 1.38 9.75 7.33
N THR A 98 0.06 9.60 7.45
CA THR A 98 -0.65 8.33 7.19
C THR A 98 -0.54 7.95 5.72
N ILE A 99 -0.76 8.90 4.82
CA ILE A 99 -0.63 8.71 3.37
C ILE A 99 0.81 8.34 3.00
N ALA A 100 1.80 9.09 3.51
CA ALA A 100 3.22 8.83 3.28
C ALA A 100 3.66 7.46 3.82
N LEU A 101 3.13 7.04 4.97
CA LEU A 101 3.40 5.73 5.55
C LEU A 101 2.89 4.61 4.64
N ILE A 102 1.67 4.71 4.11
CA ILE A 102 1.10 3.73 3.18
C ILE A 102 2.00 3.60 1.95
N TYR A 103 2.36 4.72 1.31
CA TYR A 103 3.24 4.68 0.13
C TYR A 103 4.60 4.06 0.44
N THR A 104 5.18 4.35 1.61
CA THR A 104 6.44 3.76 2.05
C THR A 104 6.32 2.26 2.21
N VAL A 105 5.27 1.78 2.89
CA VAL A 105 5.04 0.36 3.10
C VAL A 105 4.79 -0.36 1.78
N VAL A 106 3.98 0.21 0.89
CA VAL A 106 3.73 -0.35 -0.45
C VAL A 106 5.01 -0.44 -1.27
N SER A 107 5.79 0.65 -1.30
CA SER A 107 7.05 0.70 -2.04
C SER A 107 8.06 -0.34 -1.53
N ILE A 108 8.10 -0.61 -0.22
CA ILE A 108 8.99 -1.62 0.37
C ILE A 108 8.42 -3.04 0.17
N SER A 109 7.09 -3.20 0.18
CA SER A 109 6.43 -4.50 0.04
C SER A 109 6.50 -5.04 -1.39
N CYS A 110 6.61 -4.17 -2.39
CA CYS A 110 6.82 -4.58 -3.77
C CYS A 110 8.27 -5.03 -4.06
N LEU A 111 9.21 -4.91 -3.12
CA LEU A 111 10.55 -5.46 -3.27
C LEU A 111 10.48 -6.99 -3.18
N PRO A 112 10.84 -7.74 -4.23
CA PRO A 112 11.01 -9.18 -4.11
C PRO A 112 12.17 -9.46 -3.13
N HIS A 113 11.92 -10.32 -2.14
CA HIS A 113 12.97 -11.05 -1.43
C HIS A 113 13.34 -12.30 -2.22
#